data_AF-A0A857VB55-F1
#
_entry.id   AF-A0A857VB55-F1
#
_cell.length_a   1.000
_cell.length_b   1.000
_cell.length_c   1.000
_cell.angle_alpha   90.00
_cell.angle_beta   90.00
_cell.angle_gamma   90.00
#
_symmetry.space_group_name_H-M   'P 1'
#
loop_
_entity.id
_entity.type
_entity.pdbx_description
1 polymer ?
#
loop_
_entity_poly.entity_id
_entity_poly.type
_entity_poly.pdbx_seq_one_letter_code
_entity_poly.pdbx_strand_id
1 'polypeptide(L)'
;MVRFWSGGDGALNQHLFKVTSDKYPEWLYYYWAKHHLDEFVRIAKSKATTMGHIQRRHLKESKVLIPPNIDELTGVLKPIVGQIKNNNKQIQTLATLRDILLSQLVRGRILKEILLQIR
;
A
#
# COMPACT_ATOMS: atom_id res chain seq x y z
N MET A 1 4.10 -6.95 5.44
CA MET A 1 4.39 -5.64 4.82
C MET A 1 3.32 -4.63 5.21
N VAL A 2 3.65 -3.35 5.32
CA VAL A 2 2.67 -2.26 5.55
C VAL A 2 2.67 -1.36 4.32
N ARG A 3 1.49 -1.05 3.77
CA ARG A 3 1.35 -0.26 2.54
C ARG A 3 0.14 0.66 2.59
N PHE A 4 0.22 1.79 1.90
CA PHE A 4 -0.96 2.58 1.55
C PHE A 4 -1.71 1.87 0.43
N TRP A 5 -3.00 1.61 0.64
CA TRP A 5 -3.85 0.99 -0.38
C TRP A 5 -4.16 1.99 -1.49
N SER A 6 -3.99 1.56 -2.76
CA SER A 6 -4.27 2.36 -3.95
C SER A 6 -5.14 1.65 -4.98
N GLY A 7 -5.64 0.46 -4.69
CA GLY A 7 -6.40 -0.38 -5.62
C GLY A 7 -7.90 -0.06 -5.76
N GLY A 8 -8.37 1.10 -5.31
CA GLY A 8 -9.79 1.48 -5.37
C GLY A 8 -10.67 0.73 -4.38
N ASP A 9 -11.96 0.58 -4.69
CA ASP A 9 -12.88 -0.18 -3.86
C ASP A 9 -12.55 -1.68 -3.89
N GLY A 10 -12.63 -2.34 -2.74
CA GLY A 10 -12.29 -3.75 -2.64
C GLY A 10 -12.71 -4.37 -1.31
N ALA A 11 -12.86 -5.68 -1.31
CA ALA A 11 -13.11 -6.46 -0.11
C ALA A 11 -11.81 -6.67 0.69
N LEU A 12 -11.89 -6.55 2.01
CA LEU A 12 -10.76 -6.80 2.89
C LEU A 12 -10.62 -8.30 3.16
N ASN A 13 -9.50 -8.90 2.76
CA ASN A 13 -9.19 -10.30 3.04
C ASN A 13 -8.97 -10.52 4.56
N GLN A 14 -9.36 -11.69 5.10
CA GLN A 14 -9.21 -12.09 6.50
C GLN A 14 -7.77 -12.03 7.05
N HIS A 15 -6.76 -12.10 6.17
CA HIS A 15 -5.35 -12.01 6.54
C HIS A 15 -4.80 -10.57 6.51
N LEU A 16 -5.65 -9.58 6.21
CA LEU A 16 -5.29 -8.18 6.14
C LEU A 16 -5.96 -7.39 7.26
N PHE A 17 -5.24 -6.39 7.77
CA PHE A 17 -5.79 -5.41 8.70
C PHE A 17 -5.86 -4.06 8.01
N LYS A 18 -7.06 -3.45 8.00
CA LYS A 18 -7.24 -2.04 7.71
C LYS A 18 -7.01 -1.25 9.00
N VAL A 19 -6.01 -0.37 8.99
CA VAL A 19 -5.67 0.51 10.12
C VAL A 19 -6.05 1.93 9.74
N THR A 20 -6.92 2.54 10.55
CA THR A 20 -7.43 3.91 10.38
C THR A 20 -7.56 4.59 11.73
N SER A 21 -7.58 5.92 11.73
CA SER A 21 -7.82 6.71 12.93
C SER A 21 -8.58 7.99 12.57
N ASP A 22 -9.58 8.34 13.37
CA ASP A 22 -10.30 9.62 13.25
C ASP A 22 -9.60 10.75 14.02
N LYS A 23 -8.70 10.40 14.93
CA LYS A 23 -8.00 11.33 15.83
C LYS A 23 -6.60 11.68 15.35
N TYR A 24 -5.91 10.73 14.72
CA TYR A 24 -4.49 10.84 14.38
C TYR A 24 -4.25 10.79 12.87
N PRO A 25 -3.26 11.54 12.36
CA PRO A 25 -3.00 11.62 10.93
C PRO A 25 -2.46 10.29 10.36
N GLU A 26 -2.73 10.07 9.07
CA GLU A 26 -2.39 8.82 8.39
C GLU A 26 -0.90 8.45 8.44
N TRP A 27 -0.02 9.45 8.33
CA TRP A 27 1.42 9.23 8.41
C TRP A 27 1.81 8.59 9.75
N LEU A 28 1.16 8.98 10.86
CA LEU A 28 1.55 8.57 12.20
C LEU A 28 1.29 7.09 12.41
N TYR A 29 0.06 6.62 12.18
CA TYR A 29 -0.25 5.21 12.35
C TYR A 29 0.42 4.32 11.28
N TYR A 30 0.71 4.87 10.09
CA TYR A 30 1.49 4.15 9.07
C TYR A 30 2.91 3.85 9.56
N TYR A 31 3.64 4.87 10.03
CA TYR A 31 5.02 4.69 10.49
C TYR A 31 5.11 3.86 11.76
N TRP A 32 4.16 3.98 12.68
CA TRP A 32 4.11 3.10 13.85
C TRP A 32 3.77 1.65 13.49
N ALA A 33 2.84 1.41 12.56
CA ALA A 33 2.58 0.05 12.07
C ALA A 33 3.81 -0.54 11.36
N LYS A 34 4.58 0.30 10.65
CA LYS A 34 5.85 -0.10 10.03
C LYS A 34 6.91 -0.42 11.08
N HIS A 35 7.03 0.38 12.14
CA HIS A 35 7.94 0.15 13.26
C HIS A 35 7.66 -1.19 13.96
N HIS A 36 6.37 -1.50 14.21
CA HIS A 36 5.96 -2.77 14.86
C HIS A 36 5.93 -3.98 13.91
N LEU A 37 6.24 -3.80 12.62
CA LEU A 37 6.12 -4.87 11.63
C LEU A 37 6.99 -6.08 11.97
N ASP A 38 8.21 -5.86 12.44
CA ASP A 38 9.13 -6.96 12.77
C ASP A 38 8.60 -7.80 13.94
N GLU A 39 7.99 -7.14 14.94
CA GLU A 39 7.29 -7.80 16.04
C GLU A 39 6.13 -8.64 15.52
N PHE A 40 5.30 -8.07 14.65
CA PHE A 40 4.16 -8.78 14.06
C PHE A 40 4.60 -10.00 13.27
N VAL A 41 5.68 -9.89 12.51
CA VAL A 41 6.27 -11.03 11.77
C VAL A 41 6.78 -12.08 12.74
N ARG A 42 7.42 -11.70 13.85
CA ARG A 42 7.89 -12.64 14.88
C ARG A 42 6.74 -13.39 15.54
N ILE A 43 5.68 -12.68 15.93
CA ILE A 43 4.46 -13.27 16.52
C ILE A 43 3.79 -14.23 15.53
N ALA A 44 3.70 -13.84 14.25
CA ALA A 44 3.12 -14.69 13.22
C ALA A 44 3.93 -15.98 13.06
N LYS A 45 5.27 -15.88 13.02
CA LYS A 45 6.18 -17.04 12.90
C LYS A 45 6.09 -17.98 14.11
N SER A 46 6.02 -17.46 15.33
CA SER A 46 5.96 -18.29 16.54
C SER A 46 4.64 -19.07 16.70
N LYS A 47 3.59 -18.65 15.98
CA LYS A 47 2.26 -19.28 15.98
C LYS A 47 1.97 -20.05 14.69
N ALA A 48 2.96 -20.22 13.81
CA ALA A 48 2.75 -20.85 12.51
C ALA A 48 2.84 -22.38 12.61
N THR A 49 1.72 -23.07 12.40
CA THR A 49 1.70 -24.51 12.06
C THR A 49 1.73 -24.73 10.54
N THR A 50 1.15 -23.81 9.78
CA THR A 50 1.21 -23.79 8.31
C THR A 50 1.22 -22.36 7.76
N MET A 51 0.39 -21.45 8.31
CA MET A 51 0.43 -20.03 7.98
C MET A 51 0.35 -19.15 9.24
N GLY A 52 1.45 -18.45 9.51
CA GLY A 52 1.55 -17.53 10.63
C GLY A 52 0.62 -16.32 10.46
N HIS A 53 -0.04 -15.91 11.54
CA HIS A 53 -0.89 -14.72 11.54
C HIS A 53 -0.79 -13.97 12.86
N ILE A 54 -1.10 -12.68 12.83
CA ILE A 54 -1.36 -11.89 14.03
C ILE A 54 -2.87 -11.73 14.22
N GLN A 55 -3.30 -11.65 15.46
CA GLN A 55 -4.65 -11.24 15.86
C GLN A 55 -4.74 -9.72 16.03
N ARG A 56 -5.96 -9.18 15.96
CA ARG A 56 -6.26 -7.75 16.18
C ARG A 56 -5.73 -7.21 17.51
N ARG A 57 -5.67 -8.05 18.56
CA ARG A 57 -5.15 -7.66 19.87
C ARG A 57 -3.69 -7.20 19.83
N HIS A 58 -2.84 -7.80 18.97
CA HIS A 58 -1.44 -7.39 18.88
C HIS A 58 -1.31 -5.97 18.32
N LEU A 59 -2.22 -5.53 17.44
CA LEU A 59 -2.28 -4.12 17.01
C LEU A 59 -2.73 -3.21 18.16
N LYS A 60 -3.70 -3.63 18.98
CA LYS A 60 -4.19 -2.86 20.14
C LYS A 60 -3.16 -2.73 21.26
N GLU A 61 -2.37 -3.77 21.48
CA GLU A 61 -1.32 -3.84 22.51
C GLU A 61 -0.06 -3.07 22.08
N SER A 62 0.08 -2.75 20.79
CA SER A 62 1.22 -2.00 20.25
C SER A 62 1.20 -0.55 20.72
N LYS A 63 2.14 -0.21 21.60
CA LYS A 63 2.28 1.15 22.14
C LYS A 63 2.90 2.08 21.10
N VAL A 64 2.44 3.33 21.10
CA VAL A 64 2.93 4.38 20.21
C VAL A 64 3.19 5.64 21.04
N LEU A 65 4.18 6.42 20.64
CA LEU A 65 4.42 7.74 21.22
C LEU A 65 3.77 8.80 20.34
N ILE A 66 3.02 9.70 20.97
CA ILE A 66 2.39 10.83 20.29
C ILE A 66 3.29 12.04 20.51
N PRO A 67 3.87 12.63 19.44
CA PRO A 67 4.71 13.80 19.58
C PRO A 67 3.88 15.02 19.98
N PRO A 68 4.42 15.94 20.82
CA PRO A 68 3.71 17.15 21.22
C PRO A 68 3.54 18.15 20.04
N ASN A 69 4.46 18.13 19.07
CA ASN A 69 4.43 18.98 17.87
C ASN A 69 3.80 18.27 16.66
N ILE A 70 2.72 17.51 16.88
CA ILE A 70 2.09 16.69 15.84
C ILE A 70 1.63 17.52 14.63
N ASP A 71 1.18 18.76 14.84
CA ASP A 71 0.67 19.61 13.76
C ASP A 71 1.79 20.10 12.84
N GLU A 72 2.92 20.52 13.41
CA GLU A 72 4.13 20.89 12.67
C GLU A 72 4.65 19.71 11.84
N LEU A 73 4.79 18.55 12.47
CA LEU A 73 5.20 17.32 11.79
C LEU A 73 4.20 16.92 10.71
N THR A 74 2.91 17.13 10.93
CA THR A 74 1.87 16.87 9.93
C THR A 74 2.01 17.79 8.73
N GLY A 75 2.37 19.07 8.93
CA GLY A 75 2.66 20.00 7.85
C GLY A 75 3.75 19.49 6.89
N VAL A 76 4.76 18.80 7.42
CA VAL A 76 5.87 18.25 6.64
C VAL A 76 5.56 16.85 6.08
N LEU A 77 5.02 15.96 6.90
CA LEU A 77 4.88 14.54 6.56
C LEU A 77 3.65 14.25 5.69
N LYS A 78 2.58 15.03 5.82
CA LYS A 78 1.35 14.82 5.03
C LYS A 78 1.60 15.00 3.53
N PRO A 79 2.30 16.05 3.04
CA PRO A 79 2.68 16.16 1.63
C PRO A 79 3.51 14.97 1.13
N ILE A 80 4.47 14.50 1.93
CA ILE A 80 5.34 13.36 1.57
C ILE A 80 4.51 12.08 1.41
N VAL A 81 3.63 11.78 2.38
CA VAL A 81 2.72 10.63 2.28
C VAL A 81 1.77 10.78 1.09
N GLY A 82 1.30 12.01 0.82
CA GLY A 82 0.52 12.32 -0.38
C GLY A 82 1.25 11.95 -1.67
N GLN A 83 2.53 12.34 -1.79
CA GLN A 83 3.37 11.98 -2.95
C GLN A 83 3.57 10.47 -3.06
N ILE A 84 3.84 9.76 -1.97
CA ILE A 84 3.96 8.30 -1.96
C ILE A 84 2.68 7.64 -2.52
N LYS A 85 1.51 8.09 -2.05
CA LYS A 85 0.21 7.57 -2.52
C LYS A 85 -0.02 7.87 -3.99
N ASN A 86 0.33 9.07 -4.45
CA ASN A 86 0.23 9.45 -5.85
C ASN A 86 1.13 8.58 -6.74
N ASN A 87 2.39 8.40 -6.33
CA ASN A 87 3.36 7.57 -7.07
C ASN A 87 2.89 6.12 -7.14
N ASN A 88 2.31 5.57 -6.06
CA ASN A 88 1.74 4.22 -6.07
C ASN A 88 0.59 4.08 -7.10
N LYS A 89 -0.28 5.08 -7.21
CA LYS A 89 -1.34 5.10 -8.23
C LYS A 89 -0.75 5.15 -9.63
N GLN A 90 0.23 6.04 -9.87
CA GLN A 90 0.89 6.15 -11.18
C GLN A 90 1.59 4.85 -11.58
N ILE A 91 2.29 4.20 -10.65
CA ILE A 91 2.92 2.89 -10.88
C ILE A 91 1.89 1.85 -11.32
N GLN A 92 0.73 1.80 -10.66
CA GLN A 92 -0.35 0.87 -11.04
C GLN A 92 -0.90 1.16 -12.44
N THR A 93 -1.13 2.44 -12.78
CA THR A 93 -1.56 2.85 -14.11
C THR A 93 -0.54 2.45 -15.18
N LEU A 94 0.74 2.75 -14.95
CA LEU A 94 1.82 2.43 -15.89
C LEU A 94 2.01 0.92 -16.07
N ALA A 95 1.93 0.14 -14.98
CA ALA A 95 2.00 -1.32 -15.05
C ALA A 95 0.84 -1.91 -15.87
N THR A 96 -0.38 -1.43 -15.62
CA THR A 96 -1.57 -1.84 -16.38
C THR A 96 -1.44 -1.50 -17.87
N LEU A 97 -1.02 -0.27 -18.17
CA LEU A 97 -0.82 0.17 -19.54
C LEU A 97 0.25 -0.66 -20.26
N ARG A 98 1.38 -0.92 -19.61
CA ARG A 98 2.43 -1.80 -20.14
C ARG A 98 1.88 -3.17 -20.50
N ASP A 99 1.11 -3.79 -19.62
CA ASP A 99 0.59 -5.14 -19.83
C ASP A 99 -0.43 -5.19 -20.99
N ILE A 100 -1.26 -4.15 -21.12
CA ILE A 100 -2.19 -3.98 -22.25
C ILE A 100 -1.41 -3.84 -23.57
N LEU A 101 -0.44 -2.92 -23.61
CA LEU A 101 0.37 -2.66 -24.80
C LEU A 101 1.16 -3.89 -25.23
N LEU A 102 1.79 -4.58 -24.28
CA LEU A 102 2.52 -5.82 -24.55
C LEU A 102 1.61 -6.89 -25.14
N SER A 103 0.41 -7.06 -24.58
CA SER A 103 -0.59 -8.01 -25.11
C SER A 103 -1.06 -7.63 -26.53
N GLN A 104 -1.21 -6.35 -26.84
CA GLN A 104 -1.57 -5.90 -28.19
C GLN A 104 -0.43 -6.06 -29.20
N LEU A 105 0.81 -5.82 -28.75
CA LEU A 105 2.02 -5.97 -29.55
C LEU A 105 2.25 -7.44 -29.95
N VAL A 106 2.17 -8.37 -28.98
CA VAL A 106 2.31 -9.82 -29.25
C VAL A 106 1.22 -10.32 -30.21
N ARG A 107 0.02 -9.73 -30.17
CA ARG A 107 -1.07 -10.04 -31.10
C ARG A 107 -0.93 -9.34 -32.47
N GLY A 108 0.14 -8.58 -32.69
CA GLY A 108 0.43 -7.85 -33.92
C GLY A 108 -0.57 -6.72 -34.23
N ARG A 109 -1.43 -6.31 -33.28
CA ARG A 109 -2.49 -5.32 -33.53
C ARG A 109 -1.91 -3.94 -33.78
N ILE A 110 -0.99 -3.51 -32.91
CA ILE A 110 -0.32 -2.21 -33.00
C ILE A 110 0.41 -2.08 -34.34
N LEU A 111 1.09 -3.14 -34.79
CA LEU A 111 1.81 -3.13 -36.06
C LEU A 111 0.86 -2.98 -37.26
N LYS A 112 -0.28 -3.68 -37.25
CA LYS A 112 -1.31 -3.54 -38.30
C LYS A 112 -1.86 -2.12 -38.36
N GLU A 113 -2.10 -1.51 -37.20
CA GLU A 113 -2.65 -0.15 -37.08
C GLU A 113 -1.67 0.92 -37.58
N ILE A 114 -0.38 0.79 -37.25
CA ILE A 114 0.68 1.66 -37.79
C ILE A 114 0.79 1.53 -39.31
N LEU A 115 0.76 0.32 -39.85
CA LEU A 115 0.85 0.09 -41.30
C LEU A 115 -0.35 0.66 -42.08
N LEU A 116 -1.52 0.76 -41.46
CA LEU A 116 -2.71 1.37 -42.07
C LEU A 116 -2.61 2.90 -42.15
N GLN A 117 -1.83 3.56 -41.30
CA GLN A 117 -1.66 5.02 -41.33
C GLN A 117 -0.62 5.50 -42.37
N ILE A 118 0.17 4.58 -42.93
CA ILE A 118 1.23 4.88 -43.91
C ILE A 118 0.74 4.59 -45.36
N ARG A 119 -0.50 4.13 -45.52
CA ARG A 119 -1.18 3.96 -46.81
C ARG A 119 -2.17 5.09 -47.03
#